data_AF-A0A7C4CUL1-F1
#
_entry.id   AF-A0A7C4CUL1-F1
#
_cell.length_a   1.000
_cell.length_b   1.000
_cell.length_c   1.000
_cell.angle_alpha   90.00
_cell.angle_beta   90.00
_cell.angle_gamma   90.00
#
_symmetry.space_group_name_H-M   'P 1'
#
loop_
_entity.id
_entity.type
_entity.pdbx_description
1 polymer ?
#
loop_
_entity_poly.entity_id
_entity_poly.type
_entity_poly.pdbx_seq_one_letter_code
_entity_poly.pdbx_strand_id
1 'polypeptide(L)' 'MEKIKAISRTLNNIGLRFSHHKNRISVCPRCGSRNIGLSSKFDAWLMPKRYACRDCGYVGPIVLEVDLEE' A
#
# COMPACT_ATOMS: atom_id res chain seq x y z
N MET A 1 -18.07 -35.93 10.70
CA MET A 1 -18.14 -34.56 10.15
C MET A 1 -18.37 -33.46 11.19
N GLU A 2 -18.49 -33.76 12.50
CA GLU A 2 -18.79 -32.72 13.52
C GLU A 2 -17.57 -31.96 14.04
N LYS A 3 -16.37 -32.54 13.97
CA LYS A 3 -15.14 -31.90 14.47
C LYS A 3 -14.66 -30.72 13.61
N ILE A 4 -15.03 -30.69 12.32
CA ILE A 4 -14.62 -29.63 11.38
C ILE A 4 -15.31 -28.29 11.71
N LYS A 5 -16.57 -28.33 12.20
CA LYS A 5 -17.34 -27.11 12.55
C LYS A 5 -16.87 -26.40 13.82
N ALA A 6 -15.99 -27.02 14.62
CA ALA A 6 -15.42 -26.40 15.81
C ALA A 6 -14.30 -25.41 15.46
N ILE A 7 -13.54 -25.67 14.39
CA ILE A 7 -12.41 -24.82 13.98
C ILE A 7 -12.89 -23.50 13.37
N SER A 8 -14.01 -23.51 12.63
CA SER A 8 -14.50 -22.29 11.95
C SER A 8 -15.06 -21.22 12.90
N ARG A 9 -15.38 -21.57 14.15
CA ARG A 9 -15.92 -20.61 15.14
C ARG A 9 -14.83 -19.84 15.89
N THR A 10 -13.63 -20.41 16.00
CA THR A 10 -12.53 -19.82 16.80
C THR A 10 -11.75 -18.74 16.04
N LEU A 11 -11.83 -18.71 14.70
CA LEU A 11 -11.13 -17.71 13.89
C LEU A 11 -11.84 -16.35 13.82
N ASN A 12 -13.12 -16.24 14.21
CA ASN A 12 -13.87 -14.98 14.17
C ASN A 12 -13.54 -14.01 15.31
N ASN A 13 -12.78 -14.44 16.33
CA ASN A 13 -12.42 -13.60 17.49
C ASN A 13 -10.98 -13.06 17.42
N ILE A 14 -10.20 -13.46 16.41
CA ILE A 14 -8.98 -12.75 16.04
C ILE A 14 -9.43 -11.72 15.02
N GLY A 15 -9.90 -10.59 15.53
CA GLY A 15 -10.20 -9.41 14.72
C GLY A 15 -8.92 -8.90 14.07
N LEU A 16 -8.44 -9.59 13.03
CA LEU A 16 -7.82 -8.91 11.90
C LEU A 16 -8.91 -7.95 11.43
N ARG A 17 -8.87 -6.72 11.98
CA ARG A 17 -9.61 -5.59 11.45
C ARG A 17 -9.17 -5.51 10.00
N PHE A 18 -9.93 -6.11 9.10
CA PHE A 18 -9.92 -5.73 7.70
C PHE A 18 -10.43 -4.29 7.71
N SER A 19 -9.51 -3.37 7.96
CA SER A 19 -9.73 -1.94 7.88
C SER A 19 -10.48 -1.71 6.59
N HIS A 20 -11.68 -1.14 6.72
CA HIS A 20 -12.48 -0.65 5.62
C HIS A 20 -11.56 0.21 4.74
N HIS A 21 -11.03 -0.37 3.66
CA HIS A 21 -9.94 0.21 2.90
C HIS A 21 -10.53 1.33 2.05
N LYS A 22 -10.63 2.54 2.63
CA LYS A 22 -10.84 3.77 1.86
C LYS A 22 -9.90 3.73 0.67
N ASN A 23 -10.44 3.94 -0.53
CA ASN A 23 -9.71 3.81 -1.77
C ASN A 23 -8.59 4.89 -1.80
N ARG A 24 -7.35 4.50 -1.46
CA ARG A 24 -6.20 5.41 -1.39
C ARG A 24 -5.30 5.22 -2.59
N ILE A 25 -4.77 6.32 -3.12
CA ILE A 25 -3.76 6.28 -4.18
C ILE A 25 -2.50 7.02 -3.76
N SER A 26 -1.34 6.53 -4.20
CA SER A 26 -0.06 7.21 -4.04
C SER A 26 0.20 8.12 -5.24
N VAL A 27 0.59 9.35 -4.98
CA VAL A 27 0.96 10.35 -6.00
C VAL A 27 2.31 11.01 -5.68
N CYS A 28 2.89 11.68 -6.67
CA CYS A 28 4.13 12.42 -6.51
C CYS A 28 3.94 13.60 -5.55
N PRO A 29 4.76 13.73 -4.49
CA PRO A 29 4.63 14.84 -3.54
C PRO A 29 5.05 16.19 -4.14
N ARG A 30 5.73 16.20 -5.30
CA ARG A 30 6.19 17.42 -5.97
C ARG A 30 5.16 17.97 -6.97
N CYS A 31 4.56 17.10 -7.79
CA CYS A 31 3.68 17.55 -8.88
C CYS A 31 2.27 16.91 -8.87
N GLY A 32 1.96 16.01 -7.93
CA GLY A 32 0.66 15.34 -7.86
C GLY A 32 0.43 14.24 -8.90
N SER A 33 1.41 13.95 -9.77
CA SER A 33 1.27 12.88 -10.76
C SER A 33 1.13 11.50 -10.12
N ARG A 34 0.28 10.65 -10.71
CA ARG A 34 0.16 9.21 -10.39
C ARG A 34 1.29 8.36 -10.97
N ASN A 35 2.13 8.93 -11.82
CA ASN A 35 3.23 8.25 -12.51
C ASN A 35 4.49 8.17 -11.62
N ILE A 36 4.31 7.76 -10.36
CA ILE A 36 5.36 7.57 -9.37
C ILE A 36 5.47 6.07 -9.03
N GLY A 37 6.70 5.56 -8.94
CA GLY A 37 6.97 4.15 -8.63
C GLY A 37 8.35 3.97 -8.04
N LEU A 38 8.75 2.74 -7.70
CA LEU A 38 10.10 2.47 -7.20
C LEU A 38 11.15 2.92 -8.22
N SER A 39 12.26 3.46 -7.73
CA SER A 39 13.35 3.93 -8.61
C SER A 39 14.16 2.78 -9.22
N SER A 40 14.17 1.63 -8.55
CA SER A 40 14.85 0.41 -8.96
C SER A 40 14.06 -0.83 -8.56
N LYS A 41 14.29 -1.95 -9.28
CA LYS A 41 13.75 -3.27 -8.91
C LYS A 41 14.31 -3.80 -7.59
N PHE A 42 15.42 -3.24 -7.11
CA PHE A 42 16.08 -3.63 -5.86
C PHE A 42 15.64 -2.81 -4.64
N ASP A 43 14.88 -1.72 -4.84
CA ASP A 43 14.39 -0.87 -3.76
C ASP A 43 13.39 -1.64 -2.87
N ALA A 44 13.41 -1.34 -1.57
CA ALA A 44 12.63 -1.99 -0.51
C ALA A 44 13.01 -3.44 -0.17
N TRP A 45 13.86 -4.09 -0.96
CA TRP A 45 14.55 -5.34 -0.58
C TRP A 45 15.99 -5.04 -0.19
N LEU A 46 16.84 -4.76 -1.19
CA LEU A 46 18.28 -4.64 -1.00
C LEU A 46 18.67 -3.20 -0.67
N MET A 47 18.04 -2.25 -1.37
CA MET A 47 18.24 -0.83 -1.16
C MET A 47 17.07 -0.21 -0.41
N PRO A 48 17.27 0.91 0.32
CA PRO A 48 16.19 1.65 0.93
C PRO A 48 15.12 2.02 -0.10
N LYS A 49 13.85 2.04 0.33
CA LYS A 49 12.74 2.39 -0.54
C LYS A 49 12.92 3.80 -1.09
N ARG A 50 13.04 3.94 -2.40
CA ARG A 50 13.05 5.21 -3.12
C ARG A 50 12.04 5.15 -4.25
N TYR A 51 11.45 6.30 -4.53
CA TYR A 51 10.49 6.46 -5.59
C TYR A 51 11.01 7.44 -6.62
N ALA A 52 10.71 7.19 -7.88
CA ALA A 52 10.96 8.09 -8.99
C ALA A 52 9.62 8.47 -9.66
N CYS A 53 9.41 9.77 -9.90
CA CYS A 53 8.31 10.27 -10.71
C CYS A 53 8.76 10.44 -12.16
N ARG A 54 8.06 9.78 -13.09
CA ARG A 54 8.37 9.82 -14.52
C ARG A 54 8.00 11.15 -15.19
N ASP A 55 7.18 11.98 -14.54
CA ASP A 55 6.68 13.23 -15.13
C ASP A 55 7.49 14.46 -14.72
N CYS A 56 8.00 14.54 -13.48
CA CYS A 56 8.75 15.71 -12.98
C CYS A 56 10.17 15.41 -12.49
N GLY A 57 10.61 14.15 -12.54
CA GLY A 57 11.98 13.77 -12.13
C GLY A 57 12.23 13.75 -10.62
N TYR A 58 11.21 13.87 -9.77
CA TYR A 58 11.37 13.67 -8.32
C TYR A 58 11.95 12.28 -8.05
N VAL A 59 13.02 12.22 -7.23
CA VAL A 59 13.58 10.99 -6.67
C VAL A 59 13.72 11.14 -5.16
N GLY A 60 13.07 10.29 -4.37
CA GLY A 60 13.10 10.40 -2.92
C GLY A 60 12.33 9.30 -2.18
N PRO A 61 12.38 9.30 -0.83
CA PRO A 61 11.86 8.19 -0.03
C PRO A 61 10.35 8.26 0.24
N ILE A 62 9.70 9.39 -0.02
CA ILE A 62 8.28 9.61 0.31
C ILE A 62 7.39 9.68 -0.94
N VAL A 63 6.13 9.28 -0.74
CA VAL A 63 4.99 9.49 -1.66
C VAL A 63 3.89 10.24 -0.91
N LEU A 64 3.02 10.92 -1.63
CA LEU A 64 1.81 11.52 -1.06
C LEU A 64 0.66 10.52 -1.21
N GLU A 65 0.05 10.10 -0.11
CA GLU A 65 -1.19 9.30 -0.14
C GLU A 65 -2.39 10.24 -0.11
N VAL A 66 -3.33 10.05 -1.05
CA VAL A 66 -4.59 10.78 -1.07
C VAL A 66 -5.76 9.80 -0.98
N ASP A 67 -6.76 10.17 -0.18
CA ASP A 67 -8.03 9.47 -0.12
C ASP A 67 -8.84 9.83 -1.39
N LEU A 68 -9.36 8.83 -2.10
CA LEU A 68 -10.39 9.05 -3.12
C LEU A 68 -11.72 9.15 -2.38
N GLU A 69 -12.27 10.36 -2.34
CA GLU A 69 -13.67 10.57 -1.96
C GLU A 69 -14.55 9.94 -3.04
N GLU A 70 -15.58 9.21 -2.60
CA GLU A 70 -16.60 8.58 -3.46
C GLU A 70 -17.53 9.63 -4.07
#